data_AF-M5U920-F1
#
_entry.id   AF-M5U920-F1
#
_cell.length_a   1.000
_cell.length_b   1.000
_cell.length_c   1.000
_cell.angle_alpha   90.00
_cell.angle_beta   90.00
_cell.angle_gamma   90.00
#
_symmetry.space_group_name_H-M   'P 1'
#
loop_
_entity.id
_entity.type
_entity.pdbx_description
1 polymer ?
#
loop_
_entity_poly.entity_id
_entity_poly.type
_entity_poly.pdbx_seq_one_letter_code
_entity_poly.pdbx_strand_id
1 'polypeptide(L)'
;MSVALVPFSIGGCDAEDQEAVPRLLSISQVRDNDFAREITGKVVEVSGVVVADFRGPDQLGGVYIQDIDTEDAQSASAMFIHISESESISVGDLIHVGGILVSGGDRPRLKPVNNAGDYDVRNDGQIVAVKPAELPFDGDAIDWEDYDGRLVRFTDDMIVTDTHDLARYGQVTLSASERLYVPTELIDPNDPEPTGESTSGSENVAAIRAAETRDQNRSIVLDDGSAKENPQSLFLLPEATGSAGVPRTLRLGTRIKNLTGVVTKVRGRYMVMPAGTLDIEYVDRPSVPDLGDCDLTIASFNVLNYFTTIDDGRNQARGADNPEEFQRQEAKLVAALKSLDADVIGLMELENKPGVEESLVAALNSTVDGSPYRGVGRPDGLNAAPGGKNAIRVGLIYRSDLVEPTGKVQMVVDEAFANARTPLVQEFRLVGDEIPFSVVVNHFKSKGSRGAKGPERDMKDGQGANNASRRKQAEAIAGYVATLQQTRGAVNLLVLGDLNAYSQEDPIDTLRAAGLVDLIHTHAGEQSPYSYVYYGRAGCLDHAFATPELAAMVSGAAIWHINSSEPRFLDYNLEFNPKPFYRQDPFRSSDHDPVLVGIDLR
;
A
#
# COMPACT_ATOMS: atom_id res chain seq x y z
N MET A 1 88.38 -23.54 -28.05
CA MET A 1 87.34 -23.46 -29.10
C MET A 1 86.59 -22.15 -28.84
N SER A 2 87.09 -21.04 -29.39
CA SER A 2 86.64 -20.44 -30.66
C SER A 2 85.23 -19.87 -30.56
N VAL A 3 84.92 -18.60 -30.85
CA VAL A 3 85.62 -17.36 -31.23
C VAL A 3 84.58 -16.21 -31.01
N ALA A 4 85.02 -15.06 -30.48
CA ALA A 4 84.62 -13.63 -30.66
C ALA A 4 83.14 -13.21 -30.88
N LEU A 5 82.63 -12.01 -30.56
CA LEU A 5 83.19 -10.64 -30.46
C LEU A 5 82.31 -9.78 -29.50
N VAL A 6 82.93 -8.77 -28.88
CA VAL A 6 82.38 -7.66 -28.05
C VAL A 6 82.42 -6.40 -28.94
N PRO A 7 81.48 -5.42 -28.93
CA PRO A 7 81.54 -4.34 -27.91
C PRO A 7 80.23 -3.65 -27.46
N PHE A 8 80.36 -3.01 -26.30
CA PHE A 8 79.52 -1.98 -25.71
C PHE A 8 79.26 -0.79 -26.65
N SER A 9 78.05 -0.21 -26.55
CA SER A 9 77.82 1.22 -26.70
C SER A 9 76.86 1.69 -25.60
N ILE A 10 77.27 2.75 -24.90
CA ILE A 10 76.52 3.51 -23.90
C ILE A 10 75.95 4.73 -24.63
N GLY A 11 74.72 5.13 -24.30
CA GLY A 11 74.22 6.49 -24.56
C GLY A 11 72.90 6.54 -25.31
N GLY A 12 71.85 6.95 -24.61
CA GLY A 12 70.52 7.19 -25.17
C GLY A 12 69.48 7.27 -24.06
N CYS A 13 69.58 8.31 -23.24
CA CYS A 13 68.46 8.80 -22.43
C CYS A 13 67.62 9.68 -23.36
N ASP A 14 66.40 9.24 -23.68
CA ASP A 14 65.26 10.01 -24.20
C ASP A 14 64.04 9.15 -23.81
N ALA A 15 63.39 9.35 -22.66
CA ALA A 15 62.44 10.42 -22.39
C ALA A 15 61.44 10.62 -23.53
N GLU A 16 60.38 9.80 -23.53
CA GLU A 16 59.02 10.23 -23.82
C GLU A 16 58.06 9.23 -23.13
N ASP A 17 57.92 9.36 -21.81
CA ASP A 17 56.60 9.16 -21.19
C ASP A 17 55.72 10.28 -21.80
N GLN A 18 55.16 10.04 -22.99
CA GLN A 18 53.95 10.76 -23.37
C GLN A 18 52.88 10.25 -22.42
N GLU A 19 52.54 11.04 -21.40
CA GLU A 19 51.26 10.91 -20.72
C GLU A 19 50.19 10.84 -21.82
N ALA A 20 49.66 9.64 -22.05
CA ALA A 20 48.64 9.44 -23.06
C ALA A 20 47.45 10.31 -22.65
N VAL A 21 47.26 11.44 -23.35
CA VAL A 21 46.12 12.32 -23.14
C VAL A 21 44.86 11.44 -23.14
N PRO A 22 44.06 11.45 -22.06
CA PRO A 22 42.87 10.62 -22.00
C PRO A 22 42.01 10.85 -23.24
N ARG A 23 41.57 9.77 -23.88
CA ARG A 23 40.66 9.89 -25.02
C ARG A 23 39.32 10.43 -24.51
N LEU A 24 38.93 11.62 -24.95
CA LEU A 24 37.61 12.18 -24.72
C LEU A 24 36.56 11.35 -25.47
N LEU A 25 35.54 10.88 -24.75
CA LEU A 25 34.46 10.04 -25.24
C LEU A 25 33.10 10.59 -24.79
N SER A 26 32.08 10.41 -25.62
CA SER A 26 30.68 10.61 -25.20
C SER A 26 30.22 9.44 -24.32
N ILE A 27 29.17 9.66 -23.54
CA ILE A 27 28.58 8.61 -22.71
C ILE A 27 28.00 7.50 -23.59
N SER A 28 27.37 7.85 -24.71
CA SER A 28 26.89 6.91 -25.72
C SER A 28 27.98 5.98 -26.24
N GLN A 29 29.17 6.49 -26.54
CA GLN A 29 30.30 5.65 -26.93
C GLN A 29 30.68 4.70 -25.80
N VAL A 30 30.75 5.19 -24.57
CA VAL A 30 31.12 4.37 -23.41
C VAL A 30 30.06 3.33 -23.05
N ARG A 31 28.79 3.55 -23.40
CA ARG A 31 27.70 2.59 -23.17
C ARG A 31 27.52 1.56 -24.29
N ASP A 32 28.14 1.76 -25.44
CA ASP A 32 28.17 0.72 -26.47
C ASP A 32 28.94 -0.50 -25.96
N ASN A 33 28.28 -1.67 -25.91
CA ASN A 33 28.82 -2.85 -25.25
C ASN A 33 30.10 -3.38 -25.90
N ASP A 34 30.19 -3.33 -27.23
CA ASP A 34 31.35 -3.84 -27.95
C ASP A 34 32.53 -2.87 -27.80
N PHE A 35 32.30 -1.57 -27.96
CA PHE A 35 33.30 -0.55 -27.75
C PHE A 35 33.79 -0.53 -26.30
N ALA A 36 32.89 -0.56 -25.31
CA ALA A 36 33.21 -0.58 -23.89
C ALA A 36 34.15 -1.74 -23.52
N ARG A 37 33.94 -2.92 -24.11
CA ARG A 37 34.83 -4.09 -23.91
C ARG A 37 36.25 -3.84 -24.43
N GLU A 38 36.41 -3.11 -25.53
CA GLU A 38 37.72 -2.79 -26.10
C GLU A 38 38.51 -1.75 -25.30
N ILE A 39 37.82 -0.88 -24.56
CA ILE A 39 38.43 0.23 -23.80
C ILE A 39 38.38 0.05 -22.28
N THR A 40 37.78 -1.04 -21.78
CA THR A 40 37.82 -1.40 -20.36
C THR A 40 39.27 -1.52 -19.87
N GLY A 41 39.56 -0.91 -18.71
CA GLY A 41 40.88 -0.82 -18.11
C GLY A 41 41.75 0.33 -18.60
N LYS A 42 41.31 1.09 -19.62
CA LYS A 42 42.02 2.27 -20.12
C LYS A 42 41.56 3.54 -19.40
N VAL A 43 42.46 4.52 -19.33
CA VAL A 43 42.14 5.89 -18.89
C VAL A 43 41.40 6.60 -20.03
N VAL A 44 40.25 7.16 -19.72
CA VAL A 44 39.37 7.91 -20.62
C VAL A 44 38.92 9.20 -19.94
N GLU A 45 38.48 10.16 -20.73
CA GLU A 45 37.74 11.33 -20.23
C GLU A 45 36.32 11.23 -20.79
N VAL A 46 35.31 11.39 -19.93
CA VAL A 46 33.90 11.37 -20.34
C VAL A 46 33.27 12.72 -20.07
N SER A 47 32.56 13.27 -21.05
CA SER A 47 31.87 14.55 -20.92
C SER A 47 30.35 14.38 -20.88
N GLY A 48 29.66 15.16 -20.05
CA GLY A 48 28.21 15.23 -20.04
C GLY A 48 27.67 16.36 -19.16
N VAL A 49 26.40 16.70 -19.38
CA VAL A 49 25.67 17.70 -18.59
C VAL A 49 25.11 17.04 -17.34
N VAL A 50 25.30 17.67 -16.19
CA VAL A 50 24.75 17.20 -14.90
C VAL A 50 23.22 17.36 -14.91
N VAL A 51 22.50 16.26 -14.80
CA VAL A 51 21.03 16.24 -14.82
C VAL A 51 20.40 15.97 -13.45
N ALA A 52 21.15 15.37 -12.53
CA ALA A 52 20.72 15.18 -11.14
C ALA A 52 21.93 15.10 -10.20
N ASP A 53 21.76 15.62 -8.99
CA ASP A 53 22.80 15.68 -7.96
C ASP A 53 22.33 14.97 -6.69
N PHE A 54 23.06 13.90 -6.32
CA PHE A 54 22.82 13.06 -5.16
C PHE A 54 24.05 13.04 -4.25
N ARG A 55 24.82 14.13 -4.19
CA ARG A 55 26.01 14.24 -3.33
C ARG A 55 25.70 14.67 -1.90
N GLY A 56 24.46 15.02 -1.60
CA GLY A 56 24.05 15.46 -0.28
C GLY A 56 24.18 14.36 0.78
N PRO A 57 24.05 14.72 2.08
CA PRO A 57 24.10 13.78 3.18
C PRO A 57 23.12 12.62 2.99
N ASP A 58 23.56 11.40 3.30
CA ASP A 58 22.81 10.14 3.18
C ASP A 58 22.36 9.74 1.76
N GLN A 59 22.64 10.55 0.72
CA GLN A 59 22.35 10.23 -0.69
C GLN A 59 23.43 9.33 -1.32
N LEU A 60 23.29 9.02 -2.62
CA LEU A 60 24.17 8.10 -3.36
C LEU A 60 25.65 8.53 -3.44
N GLY A 61 25.98 9.78 -3.12
CA GLY A 61 27.35 10.31 -3.15
C GLY A 61 27.88 10.54 -4.56
N GLY A 62 27.06 11.13 -5.45
CA GLY A 62 27.46 11.38 -6.84
C GLY A 62 26.43 12.11 -7.67
N VAL A 63 26.72 12.26 -8.97
CA VAL A 63 25.88 12.98 -9.94
C VAL A 63 25.54 12.08 -11.13
N TYR A 64 24.38 12.30 -11.73
CA TYR A 64 24.07 11.78 -13.06
C TYR A 64 24.47 12.81 -14.11
N ILE A 65 25.23 12.36 -15.11
CA ILE A 65 25.55 13.14 -16.31
C ILE A 65 24.91 12.51 -17.54
N GLN A 66 24.50 13.34 -18.50
CA GLN A 66 23.87 12.94 -19.75
C GLN A 66 24.55 13.59 -20.96
N ASP A 67 24.59 12.90 -22.09
CA ASP A 67 25.11 13.44 -23.35
C ASP A 67 24.39 14.75 -23.74
N ILE A 68 25.15 15.68 -24.33
CA ILE A 68 24.62 16.91 -24.91
C ILE A 68 24.01 16.56 -26.28
N ASP A 69 22.78 16.06 -26.30
CA ASP A 69 22.08 15.86 -27.58
C ASP A 69 21.12 17.03 -27.84
N THR A 70 21.48 17.87 -28.82
CA THR A 70 20.72 19.08 -29.19
C THR A 70 19.59 18.81 -30.19
N GLU A 71 19.47 17.59 -30.73
CA GLU A 71 18.49 17.27 -31.78
C GLU A 71 17.46 16.18 -31.40
N ASP A 72 17.78 15.21 -30.54
CA ASP A 72 16.80 14.22 -30.06
C ASP A 72 17.10 13.71 -28.62
N ALA A 73 16.26 14.11 -27.66
CA ALA A 73 16.38 13.64 -26.28
C ALA A 73 16.11 12.12 -26.13
N GLN A 74 15.52 11.47 -27.14
CA GLN A 74 15.17 10.05 -27.13
C GLN A 74 16.39 9.12 -27.30
N SER A 75 17.56 9.61 -27.74
CA SER A 75 18.77 8.79 -27.93
C SER A 75 19.87 9.02 -26.88
N ALA A 76 19.71 10.01 -26.01
CA ALA A 76 20.78 10.46 -25.14
C ALA A 76 21.22 9.38 -24.13
N SER A 77 22.53 9.17 -23.97
CA SER A 77 23.06 8.23 -22.98
C SER A 77 23.45 8.95 -21.69
N ALA A 78 23.32 8.27 -20.56
CA ALA A 78 23.62 8.84 -19.25
C ALA A 78 24.42 7.90 -18.35
N MET A 79 25.15 8.47 -17.40
CA MET A 79 26.04 7.75 -16.49
C MET A 79 26.01 8.37 -15.09
N PHE A 80 26.06 7.52 -14.07
CA PHE A 80 26.25 7.97 -12.69
C PHE A 80 27.74 7.98 -12.35
N ILE A 81 28.23 9.09 -11.81
CA ILE A 81 29.61 9.26 -11.36
C ILE A 81 29.61 9.56 -9.86
N HIS A 82 30.33 8.75 -9.09
CA HIS A 82 30.59 9.07 -7.69
C HIS A 82 31.54 10.27 -7.63
N ILE A 83 31.09 11.41 -7.12
CA ILE A 83 31.89 12.63 -7.03
C ILE A 83 31.66 13.25 -5.67
N SER A 84 32.71 13.76 -5.05
CA SER A 84 32.63 14.45 -3.75
C SER A 84 31.72 15.68 -3.82
N GLU A 85 30.99 15.94 -2.73
CA GLU A 85 30.22 17.18 -2.54
C GLU A 85 31.13 18.44 -2.56
N SER A 86 32.44 18.28 -2.29
CA SER A 86 33.41 19.38 -2.36
C SER A 86 33.68 19.88 -3.77
N GLU A 87 33.34 19.10 -4.81
CA GLU A 87 33.48 19.53 -6.20
C GLU A 87 32.45 20.61 -6.55
N SER A 88 32.91 21.72 -7.12
CA SER A 88 32.06 22.85 -7.49
C SER A 88 31.30 22.55 -8.79
N ILE A 89 30.24 21.74 -8.68
CA ILE A 89 29.38 21.27 -9.77
C ILE A 89 27.93 21.59 -9.43
N SER A 90 27.14 22.02 -10.40
CA SER A 90 25.69 22.24 -10.29
C SER A 90 24.94 21.52 -11.40
N VAL A 91 23.65 21.23 -11.18
CA VAL A 91 22.76 20.76 -12.26
C VAL A 91 22.76 21.79 -13.41
N GLY A 92 22.91 21.29 -14.63
CA GLY A 92 23.06 22.08 -15.86
C GLY A 92 24.50 22.37 -16.28
N ASP A 93 25.50 22.08 -15.43
CA ASP A 93 26.91 22.21 -15.78
C ASP A 93 27.36 21.11 -16.74
N LEU A 94 28.20 21.46 -17.73
CA LEU A 94 28.99 20.48 -18.46
C LEU A 94 30.27 20.16 -17.71
N ILE A 95 30.43 18.89 -17.37
CA ILE A 95 31.64 18.40 -16.73
C ILE A 95 32.35 17.38 -17.63
N HIS A 96 33.67 17.34 -17.51
CA HIS A 96 34.54 16.33 -18.09
C HIS A 96 35.21 15.60 -16.94
N VAL A 97 35.12 14.28 -16.94
CA VAL A 97 35.57 13.43 -15.84
C VAL A 97 36.60 12.44 -16.36
N GLY A 98 37.84 12.59 -15.91
CA GLY A 98 38.94 11.65 -16.17
C GLY A 98 38.87 10.42 -15.27
N GLY A 99 38.92 9.22 -15.83
CA GLY A 99 38.83 7.97 -15.07
C GLY A 99 39.25 6.72 -15.83
N ILE A 100 39.41 5.62 -15.10
CA ILE A 100 39.60 4.29 -15.68
C ILE A 100 38.22 3.67 -15.94
N LEU A 101 37.93 3.29 -17.18
CA LEU A 101 36.69 2.57 -17.47
C LEU A 101 36.75 1.15 -16.90
N VAL A 102 35.73 0.75 -16.14
CA VAL A 102 35.61 -0.60 -15.59
C VAL A 102 34.25 -1.22 -15.92
N SER A 103 34.21 -2.54 -16.03
CA SER A 103 32.95 -3.29 -16.02
C SER A 103 32.37 -3.31 -14.61
N GLY A 104 31.09 -2.95 -14.46
CA GLY A 104 30.46 -2.78 -13.16
C GLY A 104 28.99 -3.23 -13.12
N GLY A 105 28.75 -4.53 -13.02
CA GLY A 105 27.40 -5.10 -13.08
C GLY A 105 26.79 -4.90 -14.46
N ASP A 106 25.56 -4.37 -14.52
CA ASP A 106 24.81 -4.15 -15.77
C ASP A 106 25.29 -2.92 -16.57
N ARG A 107 26.21 -2.08 -16.03
CA ARG A 107 26.70 -0.86 -16.72
C ARG A 107 28.22 -0.67 -16.64
N PRO A 108 28.85 -0.05 -17.65
CA PRO A 108 30.19 0.51 -17.53
C PRO A 108 30.22 1.61 -16.45
N ARG A 109 31.33 1.71 -15.73
CA ARG A 109 31.56 2.75 -14.69
C ARG A 109 32.93 3.35 -14.84
N LEU A 110 33.12 4.59 -14.39
CA LEU A 110 34.46 5.16 -14.21
C LEU A 110 34.96 4.87 -12.80
N LYS A 111 36.25 4.59 -12.66
CA LYS A 111 36.98 4.65 -11.39
C LYS A 111 37.99 5.82 -11.42
N PRO A 112 38.28 6.45 -10.28
CA PRO A 112 39.37 7.41 -10.17
C PRO A 112 40.69 6.81 -10.65
N VAL A 113 41.51 7.62 -11.32
CA VAL A 113 42.87 7.19 -11.76
C VAL A 113 43.83 7.14 -10.56
N ASN A 114 43.62 8.02 -9.57
CA ASN A 114 44.46 8.09 -8.38
C ASN A 114 43.95 7.15 -7.26
N ASN A 115 44.86 6.75 -6.37
CA ASN A 115 44.52 5.93 -5.20
C ASN A 115 43.83 6.73 -4.08
N ALA A 116 43.70 8.06 -4.23
CA ALA A 116 43.02 8.92 -3.26
C ALA A 116 41.49 8.81 -3.38
N GLY A 117 40.99 8.35 -4.53
CA GLY A 117 39.56 8.18 -4.77
C GLY A 117 38.88 9.36 -5.44
N ASP A 118 39.64 10.40 -5.81
CA ASP A 118 39.12 11.63 -6.41
C ASP A 118 39.26 11.62 -7.93
N TYR A 119 38.24 12.10 -8.63
CA TYR A 119 38.28 12.25 -10.08
C TYR A 119 38.98 13.56 -10.47
N ASP A 120 39.63 13.56 -11.64
CA ASP A 120 40.00 14.81 -12.29
C ASP A 120 38.76 15.35 -13.01
N VAL A 121 38.20 16.46 -12.48
CA VAL A 121 36.95 17.04 -12.98
C VAL A 121 37.21 18.43 -13.53
N ARG A 122 36.92 18.62 -14.82
CA ARG A 122 36.86 19.94 -15.44
C ARG A 122 35.41 20.36 -15.61
N ASN A 123 35.02 21.45 -14.98
CA ASN A 123 33.68 22.04 -15.12
C ASN A 123 33.73 23.23 -16.08
N ASP A 124 33.03 23.11 -17.22
CA ASP A 124 32.92 24.17 -18.23
C ASP A 124 31.75 25.13 -17.97
N GLY A 125 31.03 24.94 -16.87
CA GLY A 125 29.85 25.71 -16.47
C GLY A 125 28.60 25.34 -17.24
N GLN A 126 27.55 26.13 -17.05
CA GLN A 126 26.24 25.90 -17.68
C GLN A 126 26.28 26.16 -19.19
N ILE A 127 25.86 25.18 -19.99
CA ILE A 127 25.94 25.28 -21.45
C ILE A 127 24.64 24.98 -22.23
N VAL A 128 23.58 24.46 -21.59
CA VAL A 128 22.14 24.41 -21.98
C VAL A 128 21.47 23.31 -21.15
N ALA A 129 20.22 23.50 -20.72
CA ALA A 129 19.48 22.48 -19.99
C ALA A 129 19.15 21.28 -20.89
N VAL A 130 19.53 20.07 -20.45
CA VAL A 130 19.08 18.83 -21.07
C VAL A 130 17.55 18.77 -21.02
N LYS A 131 16.91 18.59 -22.18
CA LYS A 131 15.46 18.39 -22.23
C LYS A 131 15.15 16.95 -21.77
N PRO A 132 14.27 16.75 -20.78
CA PRO A 132 13.87 15.41 -20.37
C PRO A 132 13.13 14.70 -21.50
N ALA A 133 13.25 13.37 -21.57
CA ALA A 133 12.38 12.56 -22.39
C ALA A 133 10.96 12.58 -21.79
N GLU A 134 9.97 12.92 -22.62
CA GLU A 134 8.57 12.97 -22.20
C GLU A 134 8.02 11.54 -22.14
N LEU A 135 7.47 11.16 -21.00
CA LEU A 135 6.84 9.87 -20.75
C LEU A 135 5.33 10.06 -20.56
N PRO A 136 4.55 9.97 -21.65
CA PRO A 136 3.11 9.78 -21.54
C PRO A 136 2.80 8.33 -21.15
N PHE A 137 1.75 8.13 -20.36
CA PHE A 137 1.18 6.81 -20.14
C PHE A 137 -0.09 6.66 -20.99
N ASP A 138 0.05 6.07 -22.17
CA ASP A 138 -1.04 5.78 -23.10
C ASP A 138 -1.64 4.37 -22.92
N GLY A 139 -1.12 3.60 -21.96
CA GLY A 139 -1.55 2.24 -21.65
C GLY A 139 -0.60 1.15 -22.17
N ASP A 140 0.33 1.51 -23.05
CA ASP A 140 1.34 0.59 -23.56
C ASP A 140 2.47 0.37 -22.55
N ALA A 141 3.15 -0.78 -22.70
CA ALA A 141 4.28 -1.11 -21.83
C ALA A 141 5.48 -0.22 -22.19
N ILE A 142 6.03 0.46 -21.18
CA ILE A 142 7.27 1.21 -21.30
C ILE A 142 8.45 0.24 -21.15
N ASP A 143 9.34 0.21 -22.15
CA ASP A 143 10.63 -0.46 -22.01
C ASP A 143 11.59 0.43 -21.21
N TRP A 144 11.61 0.22 -19.90
CA TRP A 144 12.43 1.00 -18.98
C TRP A 144 13.95 0.87 -19.22
N GLU A 145 14.39 -0.16 -19.95
CA GLU A 145 15.80 -0.31 -20.32
C GLU A 145 16.26 0.81 -21.26
N ASP A 146 15.38 1.25 -22.17
CA ASP A 146 15.66 2.36 -23.09
C ASP A 146 15.85 3.69 -22.36
N TYR A 147 15.28 3.83 -21.17
CA TYR A 147 15.38 5.04 -20.35
C TYR A 147 16.47 4.97 -19.29
N ASP A 148 17.21 3.85 -19.21
CA ASP A 148 18.05 3.59 -18.05
C ASP A 148 19.19 4.61 -17.86
N GLY A 149 19.15 5.35 -16.75
CA GLY A 149 20.06 6.45 -16.40
C GLY A 149 19.64 7.82 -16.93
N ARG A 150 18.62 7.91 -17.79
CA ARG A 150 18.23 9.14 -18.49
C ARG A 150 17.30 10.01 -17.65
N LEU A 151 17.32 11.31 -17.91
CA LEU A 151 16.36 12.26 -17.38
C LEU A 151 15.02 12.14 -18.13
N VAL A 152 13.94 11.89 -17.39
CA VAL A 152 12.59 11.75 -17.90
C VAL A 152 11.63 12.72 -17.20
N ARG A 153 10.55 13.08 -17.88
CA ARG A 153 9.45 13.86 -17.33
C ARG A 153 8.14 13.15 -17.60
N PHE A 154 7.38 12.90 -16.55
CA PHE A 154 6.03 12.36 -16.64
C PHE A 154 5.06 13.47 -17.04
N THR A 155 4.29 13.26 -18.10
CA THR A 155 3.30 14.23 -18.56
C THR A 155 2.00 14.12 -17.79
N ASP A 156 1.72 12.94 -17.26
CA ASP A 156 0.59 12.66 -16.38
C ASP A 156 0.94 13.01 -14.92
N ASP A 157 -0.09 13.39 -14.16
CA ASP A 157 0.03 13.51 -12.72
C ASP A 157 0.26 12.12 -12.11
N MET A 158 1.24 11.99 -11.22
CA MET A 158 1.59 10.70 -10.63
C MET A 158 0.95 10.55 -9.24
N ILE A 159 0.16 9.50 -9.05
CA ILE A 159 -0.60 9.24 -7.82
C ILE A 159 0.14 8.21 -6.97
N VAL A 160 0.36 8.52 -5.69
CA VAL A 160 0.92 7.58 -4.71
C VAL A 160 -0.08 6.46 -4.44
N THR A 161 0.30 5.23 -4.77
CA THR A 161 -0.55 4.04 -4.62
C THR A 161 -0.04 3.07 -3.56
N ASP A 162 1.28 3.03 -3.29
CA ASP A 162 1.85 2.19 -2.23
C ASP A 162 2.93 2.93 -1.45
N THR A 163 2.91 2.79 -0.12
CA THR A 163 3.87 3.38 0.84
C THR A 163 4.57 2.34 1.71
N HIS A 164 4.45 1.04 1.38
CA HIS A 164 5.03 -0.06 2.17
C HIS A 164 6.51 0.13 2.50
N ASP A 165 7.28 0.59 1.51
CA ASP A 165 8.73 0.74 1.59
C ASP A 165 9.17 2.16 1.98
N LEU A 166 8.23 3.07 2.28
CA LEU A 166 8.53 4.50 2.50
C LEU A 166 9.44 4.73 3.71
N ALA A 167 9.05 4.24 4.89
CA ALA A 167 9.84 4.46 6.10
C ALA A 167 11.16 3.70 6.11
N ARG A 168 11.25 2.60 5.35
CA ARG A 168 12.44 1.76 5.32
C ARG A 168 13.44 2.22 4.28
N TYR A 169 12.99 2.54 3.06
CA TYR A 169 13.85 2.78 1.90
C TYR A 169 13.59 4.13 1.22
N GLY A 170 12.67 4.96 1.72
CA GLY A 170 12.30 6.21 1.06
C GLY A 170 11.50 6.00 -0.23
N GLN A 171 10.96 4.80 -0.45
CA GLN A 171 10.34 4.40 -1.71
C GLN A 171 8.81 4.42 -1.65
N VAL A 172 8.19 4.87 -2.73
CA VAL A 172 6.74 4.75 -2.96
C VAL A 172 6.43 4.24 -4.35
N THR A 173 5.35 3.49 -4.51
CA THR A 173 4.84 3.18 -5.85
C THR A 173 3.89 4.27 -6.30
N LEU A 174 4.07 4.71 -7.54
CA LEU A 174 3.25 5.70 -8.22
C LEU A 174 2.46 5.03 -9.35
N SER A 175 1.29 5.57 -9.65
CA SER A 175 0.53 5.26 -10.86
C SER A 175 0.16 6.55 -11.61
N ALA A 176 0.21 6.52 -12.93
CA ALA A 176 -0.16 7.66 -13.76
C ALA A 176 -1.67 7.98 -13.66
N SER A 177 -2.03 9.25 -13.57
CA SER A 177 -3.37 9.85 -13.68
C SER A 177 -4.38 9.52 -12.57
N GLU A 178 -4.44 8.29 -12.08
CA GLU A 178 -5.42 7.89 -11.05
C GLU A 178 -4.85 6.83 -10.09
N ARG A 179 -5.54 6.64 -8.96
CA ARG A 179 -5.29 5.54 -8.03
C ARG A 179 -5.61 4.20 -8.72
N LEU A 180 -4.94 3.13 -8.29
CA LEU A 180 -5.25 1.78 -8.74
C LEU A 180 -6.30 1.11 -7.83
N TYR A 181 -7.18 0.34 -8.45
CA TYR A 181 -8.14 -0.53 -7.77
C TYR A 181 -7.84 -1.98 -8.11
N VAL A 182 -8.25 -2.90 -7.22
CA VAL A 182 -8.27 -4.31 -7.59
C VAL A 182 -9.32 -4.49 -8.69
N PRO A 183 -9.02 -5.16 -9.81
CA PRO A 183 -9.98 -5.23 -10.93
C PRO A 183 -11.36 -5.77 -10.54
N THR A 184 -11.43 -6.76 -9.65
CA THR A 184 -12.70 -7.33 -9.15
C THR A 184 -13.47 -6.42 -8.18
N GLU A 185 -12.98 -5.22 -7.91
CA GLU A 185 -13.78 -4.14 -7.31
C GLU A 185 -14.72 -3.49 -8.34
N LEU A 186 -14.31 -3.47 -9.61
CA LEU A 186 -14.98 -2.73 -10.69
C LEU A 186 -15.51 -3.63 -11.80
N ILE A 187 -14.95 -4.83 -11.95
CA ILE A 187 -15.27 -5.78 -13.01
C ILE A 187 -15.72 -7.09 -12.37
N ASP A 188 -16.98 -7.45 -12.59
CA ASP A 188 -17.53 -8.75 -12.21
C ASP A 188 -16.92 -9.86 -13.09
N PRO A 189 -16.31 -10.93 -12.52
CA PRO A 189 -15.76 -12.03 -13.29
C PRO A 189 -16.80 -12.84 -14.08
N ASN A 190 -18.02 -12.94 -13.56
CA ASN A 190 -19.06 -13.84 -14.01
C ASN A 190 -20.06 -13.15 -14.94
N ASP A 191 -20.49 -11.95 -14.56
CA ASP A 191 -21.58 -11.22 -15.21
C ASP A 191 -21.08 -10.08 -16.13
N PRO A 192 -21.76 -9.78 -17.26
CA PRO A 192 -21.38 -8.68 -18.15
C PRO A 192 -21.35 -7.32 -17.46
N GLU A 193 -22.34 -7.05 -16.61
CA GLU A 193 -22.51 -5.79 -15.89
C GLU A 193 -21.99 -5.94 -14.45
N PRO A 194 -21.34 -4.91 -13.90
CA PRO A 194 -21.08 -4.85 -12.46
C PRO A 194 -22.38 -4.96 -11.66
N THR A 195 -22.28 -5.42 -10.42
CA THR A 195 -23.40 -5.67 -9.49
C THR A 195 -24.31 -6.81 -9.90
N GLY A 196 -23.74 -7.79 -10.60
CA GLY A 196 -24.39 -9.04 -10.93
C GLY A 196 -24.78 -9.87 -9.71
N GLU A 197 -25.46 -10.98 -10.00
CA GLU A 197 -25.96 -11.93 -9.01
C GLU A 197 -25.51 -13.36 -9.33
N SER A 198 -24.77 -13.55 -10.43
CA SER A 198 -24.26 -14.84 -10.86
C SER A 198 -22.90 -15.12 -10.25
N THR A 199 -22.76 -16.33 -9.75
CA THR A 199 -21.50 -16.87 -9.25
C THR A 199 -20.95 -17.94 -10.19
N SER A 200 -21.41 -17.92 -11.44
CA SER A 200 -20.99 -18.85 -12.48
C SER A 200 -20.80 -18.09 -13.78
N GLY A 201 -19.59 -18.18 -14.32
CA GLY A 201 -19.23 -17.48 -15.54
C GLY A 201 -17.72 -17.35 -15.62
N SER A 202 -17.27 -16.71 -16.70
CA SER A 202 -15.87 -16.26 -16.84
C SER A 202 -15.77 -15.17 -17.91
N GLU A 203 -16.90 -14.51 -18.20
CA GLU A 203 -17.05 -13.66 -19.39
C GLU A 203 -16.06 -12.50 -19.38
N ASN A 204 -15.79 -11.96 -18.19
CA ASN A 204 -14.97 -10.78 -17.98
C ASN A 204 -13.55 -11.09 -17.44
N VAL A 205 -13.17 -12.37 -17.31
CA VAL A 205 -11.82 -12.74 -16.85
C VAL A 205 -10.72 -12.16 -17.76
N ALA A 206 -11.00 -12.02 -19.06
CA ALA A 206 -10.08 -11.35 -19.98
C ALA A 206 -9.95 -9.84 -19.70
N ALA A 207 -11.05 -9.17 -19.37
CA ALA A 207 -11.06 -7.74 -19.02
C ALA A 207 -10.31 -7.48 -17.70
N ILE A 208 -10.46 -8.37 -16.71
CA ILE A 208 -9.69 -8.34 -15.46
C ILE A 208 -8.18 -8.38 -15.74
N ARG A 209 -7.70 -9.34 -16.55
CA ARG A 209 -6.27 -9.44 -16.90
C ARG A 209 -5.77 -8.24 -17.70
N ALA A 210 -6.62 -7.68 -18.57
CA ALA A 210 -6.28 -6.47 -19.31
C ALA A 210 -6.12 -5.27 -18.36
N ALA A 211 -7.00 -5.14 -17.36
CA ALA A 211 -6.87 -4.12 -16.32
C ALA A 211 -5.60 -4.31 -15.49
N GLU A 212 -5.27 -5.53 -15.06
CA GLU A 212 -4.02 -5.82 -14.34
C GLU A 212 -2.78 -5.43 -15.14
N THR A 213 -2.77 -5.75 -16.45
CA THR A 213 -1.67 -5.42 -17.36
C THR A 213 -1.55 -3.90 -17.54
N ARG A 214 -2.67 -3.22 -17.79
CA ARG A 214 -2.71 -1.76 -17.89
C ARG A 214 -2.15 -1.12 -16.63
N ASP A 215 -2.62 -1.54 -15.45
CA ASP A 215 -2.18 -1.00 -14.16
C ASP A 215 -0.67 -1.21 -13.93
N GLN A 216 -0.13 -2.36 -14.35
CA GLN A 216 1.30 -2.64 -14.30
C GLN A 216 2.08 -1.68 -15.21
N ASN A 217 1.61 -1.45 -16.45
CA ASN A 217 2.29 -0.62 -17.44
C ASN A 217 2.37 0.86 -17.02
N ARG A 218 1.42 1.33 -16.21
CA ARG A 218 1.36 2.71 -15.73
C ARG A 218 1.89 2.93 -14.32
N SER A 219 2.63 1.96 -13.78
CA SER A 219 3.17 2.01 -12.42
C SER A 219 4.69 2.05 -12.39
N ILE A 220 5.27 2.87 -11.52
CA ILE A 220 6.71 2.99 -11.32
C ILE A 220 7.03 3.31 -9.86
N VAL A 221 8.20 2.93 -9.37
CA VAL A 221 8.65 3.33 -8.02
C VAL A 221 9.37 4.66 -8.10
N LEU A 222 9.01 5.56 -7.20
CA LEU A 222 9.81 6.73 -6.85
C LEU A 222 10.72 6.37 -5.67
N ASP A 223 12.01 6.59 -5.85
CA ASP A 223 13.06 6.38 -4.85
C ASP A 223 13.68 7.74 -4.48
N ASP A 224 13.97 7.96 -3.20
CA ASP A 224 14.46 9.27 -2.73
C ASP A 224 15.96 9.52 -3.01
N GLY A 225 16.66 8.58 -3.65
CA GLY A 225 18.08 8.69 -3.93
C GLY A 225 18.96 8.49 -2.70
N SER A 226 18.43 7.86 -1.64
CA SER A 226 19.16 7.53 -0.42
C SER A 226 19.56 6.06 -0.38
N ALA A 227 20.76 5.78 0.13
CA ALA A 227 21.18 4.40 0.42
C ALA A 227 20.84 3.97 1.86
N LYS A 228 20.25 4.88 2.66
CA LYS A 228 20.04 4.69 4.09
C LYS A 228 18.73 3.96 4.36
N GLU A 229 18.80 2.88 5.14
CA GLU A 229 17.61 2.25 5.69
C GLU A 229 17.13 2.98 6.96
N ASN A 230 15.82 3.13 7.10
CA ASN A 230 15.14 3.73 8.27
C ASN A 230 15.65 5.16 8.60
N PRO A 231 15.63 6.09 7.62
CA PRO A 231 16.06 7.46 7.87
C PRO A 231 15.15 8.13 8.91
N GLN A 232 15.72 9.04 9.71
CA GLN A 232 14.97 9.78 10.73
C GLN A 232 14.03 10.83 10.12
N SER A 233 14.36 11.31 8.91
CA SER A 233 13.58 12.25 8.12
C SER A 233 13.30 11.65 6.75
N LEU A 234 12.08 11.81 6.24
CA LEU A 234 11.67 11.25 4.95
C LEU A 234 11.62 12.37 3.90
N PHE A 235 12.31 12.19 2.78
CA PHE A 235 12.33 13.17 1.68
C PHE A 235 10.92 13.53 1.17
N LEU A 236 10.05 12.53 1.06
CA LEU A 236 8.66 12.68 0.61
C LEU A 236 7.72 13.25 1.69
N LEU A 237 8.22 13.41 2.92
CA LEU A 237 7.50 13.96 4.07
C LEU A 237 8.37 14.95 4.85
N PRO A 238 8.68 16.13 4.28
CA PRO A 238 9.46 17.13 4.99
C PRO A 238 8.69 17.64 6.22
N GLU A 239 9.33 17.59 7.38
CA GLU A 239 8.77 17.91 8.71
C GLU A 239 8.13 19.32 8.81
N ALA A 240 8.42 20.21 7.86
CA ALA A 240 8.12 21.64 7.93
C ALA A 240 6.71 22.07 7.48
N THR A 241 5.79 21.18 7.11
CA THR A 241 4.58 21.60 6.34
C THR A 241 3.21 21.21 6.92
N GLY A 242 3.14 20.69 8.15
CA GLY A 242 1.86 20.57 8.85
C GLY A 242 1.39 21.93 9.38
N SER A 243 0.11 22.25 9.21
CA SER A 243 -0.55 23.33 9.96
C SER A 243 -0.25 23.14 11.46
N ALA A 244 0.04 24.21 12.20
CA ALA A 244 0.40 24.17 13.61
C ALA A 244 -0.52 23.22 14.42
N GLY A 245 -0.07 21.98 14.67
CA GLY A 245 -0.77 20.97 15.48
C GLY A 245 -1.10 19.63 14.80
N VAL A 246 -1.22 19.55 13.46
CA VAL A 246 -1.51 18.29 12.74
C VAL A 246 -0.38 17.98 11.76
N PRO A 247 0.43 16.93 11.99
CA PRO A 247 1.47 16.53 11.07
C PRO A 247 0.86 16.06 9.75
N ARG A 248 1.46 16.48 8.65
CA ARG A 248 1.16 15.96 7.32
C ARG A 248 1.66 14.52 7.19
N THR A 249 0.93 13.70 6.46
CA THR A 249 1.21 12.28 6.17
C THR A 249 1.18 12.07 4.66
N LEU A 250 1.84 11.02 4.14
CA LEU A 250 1.83 10.69 2.72
C LEU A 250 0.71 9.68 2.46
N ARG A 251 -0.53 10.16 2.52
CA ARG A 251 -1.69 9.31 2.27
C ARG A 251 -1.71 8.85 0.82
N LEU A 252 -2.16 7.61 0.62
CA LEU A 252 -2.45 7.11 -0.71
C LEU A 252 -3.46 8.04 -1.41
N GLY A 253 -3.29 8.21 -2.71
CA GLY A 253 -4.01 9.24 -3.47
C GLY A 253 -3.30 10.60 -3.53
N THR A 254 -2.21 10.80 -2.75
CA THR A 254 -1.35 11.98 -2.89
C THR A 254 -0.84 12.10 -4.31
N ARG A 255 -0.87 13.30 -4.87
CA ARG A 255 -0.53 13.58 -6.26
C ARG A 255 0.81 14.29 -6.37
N ILE A 256 1.63 13.88 -7.33
CA ILE A 256 2.90 14.50 -7.69
C ILE A 256 2.78 15.01 -9.13
N LYS A 257 2.87 16.32 -9.31
CA LYS A 257 2.71 16.96 -10.62
C LYS A 257 4.06 17.15 -11.29
N ASN A 258 4.07 17.06 -12.63
CA ASN A 258 5.26 17.34 -13.45
C ASN A 258 6.52 16.61 -12.96
N LEU A 259 6.39 15.36 -12.48
CA LEU A 259 7.50 14.60 -11.93
C LEU A 259 8.62 14.50 -12.98
N THR A 260 9.78 15.04 -12.63
CA THR A 260 11.01 14.94 -13.43
C THR A 260 12.05 14.20 -12.62
N GLY A 261 12.69 13.21 -13.22
CA GLY A 261 13.62 12.36 -12.51
C GLY A 261 14.51 11.53 -13.41
N VAL A 262 15.49 10.87 -12.81
CA VAL A 262 16.39 9.96 -13.51
C VAL A 262 15.91 8.53 -13.32
N VAL A 263 15.76 7.79 -14.42
CA VAL A 263 15.44 6.36 -14.36
C VAL A 263 16.69 5.58 -13.94
N THR A 264 16.56 4.63 -13.04
CA THR A 264 17.69 3.81 -12.59
C THR A 264 17.23 2.40 -12.23
N LYS A 265 18.16 1.45 -12.28
CA LYS A 265 17.90 0.05 -11.98
C LYS A 265 18.52 -0.30 -10.63
N VAL A 266 17.69 -0.55 -9.63
CA VAL A 266 18.11 -0.94 -8.28
C VAL A 266 17.64 -2.37 -8.02
N ARG A 267 18.60 -3.26 -7.71
CA ARG A 267 18.34 -4.69 -7.42
C ARG A 267 17.44 -5.39 -8.45
N GLY A 268 17.57 -5.03 -9.73
CA GLY A 268 16.82 -5.63 -10.83
C GLY A 268 15.47 -4.98 -11.15
N ARG A 269 15.06 -3.93 -10.43
CA ARG A 269 13.82 -3.17 -10.66
C ARG A 269 14.15 -1.76 -11.14
N TYR A 270 13.45 -1.27 -12.16
CA TYR A 270 13.53 0.12 -12.58
C TYR A 270 12.72 1.02 -11.65
N MET A 271 13.28 2.18 -11.35
CA MET A 271 12.75 3.21 -10.46
C MET A 271 13.06 4.57 -11.06
N VAL A 272 12.38 5.61 -10.59
CA VAL A 272 12.73 7.01 -10.87
C VAL A 272 13.22 7.66 -9.58
N MET A 273 14.33 8.39 -9.67
CA MET A 273 14.82 9.26 -8.59
C MET A 273 14.56 10.73 -8.95
N PRO A 274 13.96 11.54 -8.06
CA PRO A 274 13.69 12.95 -8.31
C PRO A 274 14.93 13.72 -8.79
N ALA A 275 14.78 14.49 -9.86
CA ALA A 275 15.80 15.42 -10.34
C ALA A 275 15.37 16.86 -10.00
N GLY A 276 15.38 17.19 -8.71
CA GLY A 276 14.95 18.48 -8.18
C GLY A 276 13.81 18.37 -7.17
N THR A 277 13.11 19.48 -6.95
CA THR A 277 11.98 19.55 -6.01
C THR A 277 10.71 18.93 -6.60
N LEU A 278 9.92 18.28 -5.76
CA LEU A 278 8.63 17.71 -6.14
C LEU A 278 7.48 18.69 -5.88
N ASP A 279 6.55 18.80 -6.82
CA ASP A 279 5.26 19.47 -6.64
C ASP A 279 4.24 18.44 -6.12
N ILE A 280 4.05 18.40 -4.80
CA ILE A 280 3.22 17.40 -4.12
C ILE A 280 1.93 18.05 -3.59
N GLU A 281 0.80 17.54 -4.08
CA GLU A 281 -0.53 17.81 -3.57
C GLU A 281 -0.96 16.66 -2.64
N TYR A 282 -0.76 16.86 -1.34
CA TYR A 282 -1.07 15.88 -0.31
C TYR A 282 -2.57 15.72 -0.11
N VAL A 283 -3.00 14.48 0.13
CA VAL A 283 -4.38 14.18 0.54
C VAL A 283 -4.55 14.43 2.04
N ASP A 284 -5.58 15.20 2.41
CA ASP A 284 -5.92 15.46 3.80
C ASP A 284 -6.57 14.24 4.47
N ARG A 285 -6.49 14.21 5.80
CA ARG A 285 -7.20 13.24 6.63
C ARG A 285 -8.70 13.55 6.66
N PRO A 286 -9.59 12.57 6.41
CA PRO A 286 -11.03 12.81 6.40
C PRO A 286 -11.58 13.01 7.82
N SER A 287 -12.65 13.78 7.93
CA SER A 287 -13.53 13.76 9.11
C SER A 287 -14.36 12.47 9.14
N VAL A 288 -15.06 12.21 10.25
CA VAL A 288 -16.09 11.16 10.31
C VAL A 288 -17.14 11.44 9.21
N PRO A 289 -17.60 10.42 8.45
CA PRO A 289 -18.62 10.60 7.44
C PRO A 289 -19.95 11.10 8.02
N ASP A 290 -20.66 11.92 7.26
CA ASP A 290 -22.03 12.31 7.56
C ASP A 290 -22.99 11.22 7.06
N LEU A 291 -23.78 10.65 7.95
CA LEU A 291 -24.74 9.58 7.65
C LEU A 291 -26.18 10.10 7.53
N GLY A 292 -26.37 11.42 7.54
CA GLY A 292 -27.67 12.06 7.62
C GLY A 292 -28.30 11.95 9.02
N ASP A 293 -29.55 12.37 9.14
CA ASP A 293 -30.32 12.24 10.38
C ASP A 293 -30.64 10.76 10.63
N CYS A 294 -30.04 10.18 11.69
CA CYS A 294 -30.30 8.81 12.13
C CYS A 294 -30.49 8.73 13.64
N ASP A 295 -31.26 7.74 14.10
CA ASP A 295 -31.41 7.43 15.53
C ASP A 295 -30.22 6.62 16.05
N LEU A 296 -29.59 5.81 15.20
CA LEU A 296 -28.48 4.93 15.54
C LEU A 296 -27.39 4.93 14.46
N THR A 297 -26.15 4.91 14.89
CA THR A 297 -24.99 4.55 14.06
C THR A 297 -24.52 3.15 14.41
N ILE A 298 -24.52 2.25 13.43
CA ILE A 298 -23.93 0.91 13.54
C ILE A 298 -22.64 0.86 12.72
N ALA A 299 -21.56 0.34 13.29
CA ALA A 299 -20.28 0.23 12.61
C ALA A 299 -19.74 -1.21 12.55
N SER A 300 -18.89 -1.44 11.57
CA SER A 300 -18.07 -2.64 11.42
C SER A 300 -16.61 -2.24 11.44
N PHE A 301 -15.78 -2.88 12.27
CA PHE A 301 -14.37 -2.54 12.36
C PHE A 301 -13.46 -3.75 12.61
N ASN A 302 -12.59 -4.04 11.64
CA ASN A 302 -11.46 -4.95 11.85
C ASN A 302 -10.38 -4.24 12.67
N VAL A 303 -10.06 -4.78 13.85
CA VAL A 303 -9.14 -4.15 14.83
C VAL A 303 -7.69 -4.64 14.73
N LEU A 304 -7.31 -5.25 13.60
CA LEU A 304 -5.93 -5.67 13.27
C LEU A 304 -5.28 -6.53 14.37
N ASN A 305 -5.73 -7.77 14.49
CA ASN A 305 -5.23 -8.75 15.48
C ASN A 305 -5.10 -8.15 16.89
N TYR A 306 -6.20 -7.69 17.48
CA TYR A 306 -6.20 -7.24 18.87
C TYR A 306 -6.14 -8.44 19.82
N PHE A 307 -4.91 -8.82 20.18
CA PHE A 307 -4.62 -9.88 21.12
C PHE A 307 -4.09 -9.30 22.42
N THR A 308 -4.59 -9.84 23.52
CA THR A 308 -4.07 -9.55 24.87
C THR A 308 -2.86 -10.41 25.21
N THR A 309 -2.62 -11.47 24.44
CA THR A 309 -1.42 -12.30 24.51
C THR A 309 -0.37 -11.71 23.58
N ILE A 310 0.80 -11.37 24.12
CA ILE A 310 1.95 -10.86 23.35
C ILE A 310 2.54 -11.95 22.47
N ASP A 311 2.83 -11.64 21.21
CA ASP A 311 3.56 -12.54 20.31
C ASP A 311 5.07 -12.47 20.60
N ASP A 312 5.58 -13.45 21.36
CA ASP A 312 7.01 -13.54 21.68
C ASP A 312 7.81 -14.35 20.62
N GLY A 313 7.19 -14.63 19.47
CA GLY A 313 7.73 -15.47 18.40
C GLY A 313 7.81 -16.96 18.75
N ARG A 314 7.31 -17.38 19.93
CA ARG A 314 7.33 -18.77 20.41
C ARG A 314 5.93 -19.34 20.64
N ASN A 315 4.92 -18.48 20.62
CA ASN A 315 3.53 -18.87 20.78
C ASN A 315 2.78 -18.79 19.43
N GLN A 316 1.45 -18.69 19.46
CA GLN A 316 0.59 -18.57 18.27
C GLN A 316 -0.29 -17.32 18.34
N ALA A 317 0.07 -16.39 19.23
CA ALA A 317 -0.54 -15.07 19.26
C ALA A 317 -0.22 -14.33 17.96
N ARG A 318 -0.94 -13.25 17.76
CA ARG A 318 -0.85 -12.35 16.62
C ARG A 318 -1.02 -10.95 17.19
N GLY A 319 -0.65 -9.90 16.46
CA GLY A 319 -0.81 -8.53 16.95
C GLY A 319 0.51 -7.97 17.46
N ALA A 320 0.54 -7.48 18.69
CA ALA A 320 1.72 -6.85 19.27
C ALA A 320 2.82 -7.87 19.66
N ASP A 321 4.05 -7.58 19.28
CA ASP A 321 5.22 -8.43 19.54
C ASP A 321 5.83 -8.16 20.94
N ASN A 322 5.42 -7.06 21.57
CA ASN A 322 5.85 -6.70 22.92
C ASN A 322 4.81 -5.82 23.66
N PRO A 323 4.94 -5.64 24.99
CA PRO A 323 3.99 -4.83 25.76
C PRO A 323 3.89 -3.35 25.36
N GLU A 324 4.96 -2.75 24.79
CA GLU A 324 4.94 -1.36 24.33
C GLU A 324 4.06 -1.23 23.07
N GLU A 325 4.20 -2.14 22.12
CA GLU A 325 3.33 -2.22 20.95
C GLU A 325 1.87 -2.47 21.31
N PHE A 326 1.60 -3.33 22.29
CA PHE A 326 0.24 -3.56 22.78
C PHE A 326 -0.39 -2.26 23.30
N GLN A 327 0.35 -1.50 24.12
CA GLN A 327 -0.11 -0.18 24.59
C GLN A 327 -0.32 0.79 23.43
N ARG A 328 0.56 0.78 22.42
CA ARG A 328 0.43 1.62 21.24
C ARG A 328 -0.81 1.27 20.42
N GLN A 329 -1.08 -0.02 20.23
CA GLN A 329 -2.24 -0.55 19.53
C GLN A 329 -3.53 -0.19 20.26
N GLU A 330 -3.62 -0.50 21.56
CA GLU A 330 -4.79 -0.22 22.39
C GLU A 330 -5.11 1.29 22.40
N ALA A 331 -4.11 2.16 22.53
CA ALA A 331 -4.32 3.61 22.50
C ALA A 331 -4.89 4.12 21.17
N LYS A 332 -4.41 3.61 20.03
CA LYS A 332 -4.94 3.99 18.71
C LYS A 332 -6.34 3.44 18.48
N LEU A 333 -6.60 2.18 18.86
CA LEU A 333 -7.92 1.56 18.75
C LEU A 333 -8.95 2.28 19.63
N VAL A 334 -8.60 2.62 20.87
CA VAL A 334 -9.48 3.41 21.74
C VAL A 334 -9.75 4.80 21.16
N ALA A 335 -8.74 5.46 20.59
CA ALA A 335 -8.94 6.74 19.90
C ALA A 335 -9.87 6.62 18.69
N ALA A 336 -9.74 5.56 17.89
CA ALA A 336 -10.61 5.26 16.76
C ALA A 336 -12.04 4.96 17.19
N LEU A 337 -12.25 4.04 18.13
CA LEU A 337 -13.58 3.68 18.63
C LEU A 337 -14.29 4.87 19.29
N LYS A 338 -13.57 5.70 20.05
CA LYS A 338 -14.11 6.91 20.64
C LYS A 338 -14.53 7.94 19.59
N SER A 339 -13.72 8.12 18.54
CA SER A 339 -13.99 9.09 17.48
C SER A 339 -15.08 8.61 16.51
N LEU A 340 -15.20 7.29 16.36
CA LEU A 340 -16.26 6.64 15.60
C LEU A 340 -17.63 6.89 16.23
N ASP A 341 -17.69 6.96 17.57
CA ASP A 341 -18.89 7.25 18.39
C ASP A 341 -20.14 6.48 17.98
N ALA A 342 -19.95 5.26 17.47
CA ALA A 342 -21.05 4.40 17.05
C ALA A 342 -21.74 3.73 18.25
N ASP A 343 -23.02 3.46 18.09
CA ASP A 343 -23.91 2.93 19.13
C ASP A 343 -23.83 1.41 19.22
N VAL A 344 -23.59 0.74 18.09
CA VAL A 344 -23.33 -0.70 17.99
C VAL A 344 -22.12 -0.90 17.08
N ILE A 345 -21.13 -1.68 17.51
CA ILE A 345 -19.89 -1.90 16.76
C ILE A 345 -19.61 -3.39 16.67
N GLY A 346 -19.68 -3.93 15.45
CA GLY A 346 -19.17 -5.26 15.12
C GLY A 346 -17.65 -5.22 14.99
N LEU A 347 -16.97 -6.13 15.68
CA LEU A 347 -15.50 -6.18 15.75
C LEU A 347 -15.00 -7.44 15.06
N MET A 348 -14.01 -7.30 14.19
CA MET A 348 -13.26 -8.42 13.62
C MET A 348 -11.83 -8.41 14.17
N GLU A 349 -11.19 -9.58 14.22
CA GLU A 349 -9.79 -9.73 14.68
C GLU A 349 -9.55 -9.57 16.18
N LEU A 350 -10.53 -9.94 17.01
CA LEU A 350 -10.29 -10.15 18.43
C LEU A 350 -9.64 -11.51 18.68
N GLU A 351 -8.70 -11.58 19.62
CA GLU A 351 -8.22 -12.85 20.16
C GLU A 351 -9.39 -13.66 20.75
N ASN A 352 -9.45 -14.95 20.41
CA ASN A 352 -10.50 -15.86 20.89
C ASN A 352 -10.24 -16.37 22.32
N LYS A 353 -10.05 -15.45 23.25
CA LYS A 353 -9.78 -15.70 24.68
C LYS A 353 -10.81 -14.97 25.55
N PRO A 354 -11.23 -15.53 26.70
CA PRO A 354 -12.10 -14.82 27.64
C PRO A 354 -11.43 -13.52 28.14
N GLY A 355 -12.19 -12.44 28.30
CA GLY A 355 -11.70 -11.17 28.84
C GLY A 355 -11.17 -10.15 27.81
N VAL A 356 -10.96 -10.55 26.55
CA VAL A 356 -10.38 -9.67 25.51
C VAL A 356 -11.32 -8.51 25.16
N GLU A 357 -12.60 -8.80 24.93
CA GLU A 357 -13.60 -7.76 24.60
C GLU A 357 -13.89 -6.89 25.83
N GLU A 358 -13.95 -7.48 27.01
CA GLU A 358 -14.13 -6.78 28.27
C GLU A 358 -12.96 -5.82 28.55
N SER A 359 -11.74 -6.20 28.21
CA SER A 359 -10.55 -5.35 28.35
C SER A 359 -10.61 -4.14 27.39
N LEU A 360 -10.94 -4.37 26.11
CA LEU A 360 -11.12 -3.30 25.14
C LEU A 360 -12.24 -2.33 25.54
N VAL A 361 -13.38 -2.86 25.99
CA VAL A 361 -14.51 -2.06 26.49
C VAL A 361 -14.11 -1.25 27.73
N ALA A 362 -13.34 -1.83 28.65
CA ALA A 362 -12.84 -1.11 29.82
C ALA A 362 -11.89 0.04 29.41
N ALA A 363 -10.99 -0.21 28.46
CA ALA A 363 -10.09 0.82 27.92
C ALA A 363 -10.88 1.94 27.23
N LEU A 364 -11.86 1.61 26.37
CA LEU A 364 -12.73 2.59 25.72
C LEU A 364 -13.51 3.43 26.74
N ASN A 365 -14.18 2.78 27.69
CA ASN A 365 -14.98 3.43 28.73
C ASN A 365 -14.16 4.32 29.68
N SER A 366 -12.85 4.10 29.79
CA SER A 366 -11.97 5.01 30.54
C SER A 366 -11.82 6.39 29.90
N THR A 367 -12.22 6.51 28.62
CA THR A 367 -12.10 7.73 27.82
C THR A 367 -13.44 8.36 27.42
N VAL A 368 -14.56 7.71 27.77
CA VAL A 368 -15.93 8.13 27.43
C VAL A 368 -16.73 8.35 28.71
N ASP A 369 -17.30 9.53 28.86
CA ASP A 369 -18.08 9.91 30.04
C ASP A 369 -19.29 8.98 30.23
N GLY A 370 -19.57 8.61 31.48
CA GLY A 370 -20.64 7.68 31.83
C GLY A 370 -20.34 6.20 31.55
N SER A 371 -19.22 5.90 30.87
CA SER A 371 -18.79 4.54 30.53
C SER A 371 -19.93 3.70 29.91
N PRO A 372 -20.53 4.12 28.78
CA PRO A 372 -21.76 3.54 28.26
C PRO A 372 -21.56 2.18 27.58
N TYR A 373 -20.35 1.88 27.10
CA TYR A 373 -20.10 0.71 26.26
C TYR A 373 -20.14 -0.61 27.04
N ARG A 374 -20.73 -1.64 26.46
CA ARG A 374 -20.76 -3.01 26.96
C ARG A 374 -20.42 -3.98 25.82
N GLY A 375 -19.79 -5.10 26.14
CA GLY A 375 -19.66 -6.23 25.22
C GLY A 375 -20.87 -7.15 25.31
N VAL A 376 -21.25 -7.80 24.22
CA VAL A 376 -22.27 -8.87 24.24
C VAL A 376 -21.73 -10.19 24.77
N GLY A 377 -20.40 -10.33 24.86
CA GLY A 377 -19.73 -11.52 25.34
C GLY A 377 -19.63 -12.62 24.27
N ARG A 378 -19.38 -13.84 24.74
CA ARG A 378 -19.20 -15.02 23.88
C ARG A 378 -20.48 -15.87 23.86
N PRO A 379 -20.92 -16.37 22.69
CA PRO A 379 -22.07 -17.26 22.63
C PRO A 379 -21.78 -18.60 23.30
N ASP A 380 -22.81 -19.15 23.95
CA ASP A 380 -22.78 -20.47 24.57
C ASP A 380 -22.44 -21.53 23.49
N GLY A 381 -21.47 -22.40 23.77
CA GLY A 381 -21.09 -23.48 22.85
C GLY A 381 -20.17 -23.06 21.68
N LEU A 382 -19.67 -21.82 21.64
CA LEU A 382 -18.79 -21.34 20.55
C LEU A 382 -17.68 -22.33 20.17
N ASN A 383 -16.93 -22.86 21.15
CA ASN A 383 -15.81 -23.77 20.88
C ASN A 383 -16.23 -25.11 20.24
N ALA A 384 -17.52 -25.46 20.24
CA ALA A 384 -18.04 -26.66 19.59
C ALA A 384 -18.55 -26.38 18.16
N ALA A 385 -18.81 -25.12 17.80
CA ALA A 385 -19.27 -24.74 16.47
C ALA A 385 -18.11 -24.77 15.45
N PRO A 386 -18.40 -25.02 14.15
CA PRO A 386 -17.41 -24.87 13.08
C PRO A 386 -16.81 -23.46 13.07
N GLY A 387 -15.48 -23.37 13.04
CA GLY A 387 -14.74 -22.09 13.11
C GLY A 387 -14.60 -21.51 14.53
N GLY A 388 -15.30 -22.04 15.52
CA GLY A 388 -15.37 -21.44 16.85
C GLY A 388 -14.11 -21.62 17.72
N LYS A 389 -13.19 -22.48 17.27
CA LYS A 389 -11.85 -22.67 17.87
C LYS A 389 -10.76 -21.85 17.18
N ASN A 390 -11.09 -21.04 16.17
CA ASN A 390 -10.11 -20.18 15.51
C ASN A 390 -9.46 -19.26 16.54
N ALA A 391 -8.15 -18.99 16.42
CA ALA A 391 -7.43 -18.11 17.33
C ALA A 391 -7.99 -16.67 17.29
N ILE A 392 -8.62 -16.30 16.18
CA ILE A 392 -9.35 -15.05 15.97
C ILE A 392 -10.85 -15.32 16.06
N ARG A 393 -11.59 -14.40 16.68
CA ARG A 393 -13.06 -14.36 16.64
C ARG A 393 -13.56 -12.98 16.21
N VAL A 394 -14.85 -12.92 15.90
CA VAL A 394 -15.61 -11.67 15.87
C VAL A 394 -16.13 -11.34 17.28
N GLY A 395 -16.51 -10.08 17.50
CA GLY A 395 -17.15 -9.58 18.71
C GLY A 395 -18.16 -8.50 18.39
N LEU A 396 -18.87 -8.03 19.41
CA LEU A 396 -19.83 -6.94 19.25
C LEU A 396 -19.94 -6.16 20.56
N ILE A 397 -19.80 -4.84 20.46
CA ILE A 397 -19.95 -3.91 21.59
C ILE A 397 -21.08 -2.92 21.29
N TYR A 398 -21.70 -2.37 22.32
CA TYR A 398 -22.84 -1.47 22.18
C TYR A 398 -22.93 -0.46 23.32
N ARG A 399 -23.61 0.65 23.06
CA ARG A 399 -23.96 1.69 24.03
C ARG A 399 -25.21 1.31 24.81
N SER A 400 -25.02 0.93 26.08
CA SER A 400 -26.09 0.44 26.96
C SER A 400 -27.07 1.51 27.44
N ASP A 401 -26.78 2.79 27.20
CA ASP A 401 -27.66 3.93 27.42
C ASP A 401 -28.64 4.17 26.26
N LEU A 402 -28.43 3.55 25.09
CA LEU A 402 -29.22 3.75 23.88
C LEU A 402 -29.91 2.49 23.37
N VAL A 403 -29.21 1.35 23.41
CA VAL A 403 -29.75 0.06 22.96
C VAL A 403 -29.61 -1.02 24.03
N GLU A 404 -30.55 -1.97 24.02
CA GLU A 404 -30.52 -3.14 24.89
C GLU A 404 -30.66 -4.44 24.07
N PRO A 405 -29.84 -5.47 24.38
CA PRO A 405 -29.96 -6.77 23.74
C PRO A 405 -31.26 -7.49 24.16
N THR A 406 -32.00 -8.05 23.21
CA THR A 406 -33.29 -8.74 23.46
C THR A 406 -33.14 -10.21 23.89
N GLY A 407 -31.92 -10.62 24.24
CA GLY A 407 -31.60 -11.98 24.65
C GLY A 407 -30.08 -12.21 24.74
N LYS A 408 -29.69 -13.47 24.90
CA LYS A 408 -28.27 -13.86 24.83
C LYS A 408 -27.75 -13.74 23.41
N VAL A 409 -26.47 -13.40 23.28
CA VAL A 409 -25.74 -13.46 22.01
C VAL A 409 -25.81 -14.87 21.41
N GLN A 410 -26.02 -14.92 20.10
CA GLN A 410 -26.14 -16.14 19.29
C GLN A 410 -25.01 -16.21 18.25
N MET A 411 -25.03 -17.28 17.45
CA MET A 411 -24.07 -17.50 16.37
C MET A 411 -24.75 -18.22 15.20
N VAL A 412 -24.21 -18.04 14.00
CA VAL A 412 -24.59 -18.84 12.83
C VAL A 412 -23.77 -20.13 12.86
N VAL A 413 -24.43 -21.28 13.00
CA VAL A 413 -23.77 -22.60 13.07
C VAL A 413 -23.90 -23.30 11.72
N ASP A 414 -22.83 -23.25 10.93
CA ASP A 414 -22.75 -23.90 9.61
C ASP A 414 -21.32 -24.42 9.35
N GLU A 415 -21.20 -25.56 8.67
CA GLU A 415 -19.91 -26.19 8.34
C GLU A 415 -19.07 -25.32 7.38
N ALA A 416 -19.68 -24.41 6.63
CA ALA A 416 -18.97 -23.44 5.77
C ALA A 416 -17.93 -22.61 6.54
N PHE A 417 -18.11 -22.43 7.86
CA PHE A 417 -17.20 -21.66 8.70
C PHE A 417 -16.08 -22.50 9.33
N ALA A 418 -16.02 -23.83 9.09
CA ALA A 418 -15.02 -24.72 9.67
C ALA A 418 -13.56 -24.28 9.45
N ASN A 419 -13.29 -23.61 8.32
CA ASN A 419 -11.96 -23.09 7.96
C ASN A 419 -11.80 -21.57 8.19
N ALA A 420 -12.78 -20.92 8.81
CA ALA A 420 -12.79 -19.49 9.10
C ALA A 420 -13.21 -19.23 10.55
N ARG A 421 -14.03 -18.19 10.78
CA ARG A 421 -14.50 -17.77 12.10
C ARG A 421 -16.02 -17.91 12.11
N THR A 422 -16.58 -18.36 13.24
CA THR A 422 -18.03 -18.45 13.43
C THR A 422 -18.64 -17.04 13.50
N PRO A 423 -19.66 -16.71 12.69
CA PRO A 423 -20.37 -15.44 12.79
C PRO A 423 -21.13 -15.30 14.10
N LEU A 424 -21.24 -14.07 14.59
CA LEU A 424 -21.95 -13.71 15.83
C LEU A 424 -23.24 -12.96 15.48
N VAL A 425 -24.32 -13.26 16.18
CA VAL A 425 -25.60 -12.56 16.01
C VAL A 425 -26.08 -12.00 17.34
N GLN A 426 -26.43 -10.72 17.37
CA GLN A 426 -27.13 -10.12 18.50
C GLN A 426 -28.34 -9.33 17.98
N GLU A 427 -29.48 -9.57 18.60
CA GLU A 427 -30.70 -8.78 18.41
C GLU A 427 -30.76 -7.69 19.49
N PHE A 428 -31.07 -6.48 19.07
CA PHE A 428 -31.17 -5.27 19.88
C PHE A 428 -32.52 -4.62 19.68
N ARG A 429 -32.86 -3.72 20.59
CA ARG A 429 -33.86 -2.67 20.40
C ARG A 429 -33.38 -1.37 21.02
N LEU A 430 -33.89 -0.25 20.54
CA LEU A 430 -33.73 1.03 21.22
C LEU A 430 -34.35 0.94 22.63
N VAL A 431 -33.70 1.57 23.60
CA VAL A 431 -34.23 1.66 24.96
C VAL A 431 -35.57 2.41 24.91
N GLY A 432 -36.63 1.73 25.36
CA GLY A 432 -37.99 2.27 25.34
C GLY A 432 -38.76 2.07 24.03
N ASP A 433 -38.16 1.41 23.03
CA ASP A 433 -38.83 1.01 21.79
C ASP A 433 -39.14 -0.49 21.76
N GLU A 434 -40.02 -0.91 20.87
CA GLU A 434 -40.41 -2.30 20.61
C GLU A 434 -39.83 -2.86 19.32
N ILE A 435 -39.35 -2.03 18.38
CA ILE A 435 -38.83 -2.49 17.08
C ILE A 435 -37.45 -3.14 17.27
N PRO A 436 -37.30 -4.46 17.05
CA PRO A 436 -36.00 -5.11 17.13
C PRO A 436 -35.24 -4.99 15.81
N PHE A 437 -33.91 -5.01 15.90
CA PHE A 437 -33.02 -5.22 14.76
C PHE A 437 -31.90 -6.19 15.14
N SER A 438 -31.43 -6.98 14.18
CA SER A 438 -30.34 -7.94 14.38
C SER A 438 -29.09 -7.51 13.65
N VAL A 439 -27.93 -7.70 14.28
CA VAL A 439 -26.62 -7.50 13.67
C VAL A 439 -25.89 -8.84 13.60
N VAL A 440 -25.45 -9.22 12.40
CA VAL A 440 -24.65 -10.42 12.10
C VAL A 440 -23.24 -9.97 11.76
N VAL A 441 -22.28 -10.27 12.62
CA VAL A 441 -20.86 -9.93 12.42
C VAL A 441 -20.11 -11.09 11.80
N ASN A 442 -19.42 -10.82 10.70
CA ASN A 442 -18.76 -11.82 9.87
C ASN A 442 -17.25 -11.56 9.77
N HIS A 443 -16.48 -12.64 9.64
CA HIS A 443 -15.10 -12.56 9.18
C HIS A 443 -14.81 -13.82 8.36
N PHE A 444 -14.95 -13.70 7.04
CA PHE A 444 -14.85 -14.83 6.12
C PHE A 444 -13.41 -15.32 5.93
N LYS A 445 -13.25 -16.38 5.15
CA LYS A 445 -11.95 -16.97 4.86
C LYS A 445 -11.07 -16.01 4.06
N SER A 446 -9.85 -15.76 4.55
CA SER A 446 -8.88 -14.91 3.84
C SER A 446 -8.50 -15.41 2.43
N LYS A 447 -8.13 -14.47 1.54
CA LYS A 447 -7.73 -14.71 0.14
C LYS A 447 -6.34 -15.37 -0.04
N GLY A 448 -5.63 -15.68 1.06
CA GLY A 448 -4.28 -16.26 1.01
C GLY A 448 -4.23 -17.68 0.42
N SER A 449 -3.25 -17.95 -0.44
CA SER A 449 -3.15 -19.20 -1.23
C SER A 449 -2.41 -20.35 -0.54
N ARG A 450 -1.76 -20.09 0.60
CA ARG A 450 -0.97 -21.10 1.31
C ARG A 450 -1.85 -22.28 1.74
N GLY A 451 -1.58 -23.46 1.18
CA GLY A 451 -2.31 -24.69 1.50
C GLY A 451 -3.63 -24.87 0.75
N ALA A 452 -4.02 -23.93 -0.12
CA ALA A 452 -5.21 -24.05 -0.96
C ALA A 452 -5.09 -25.22 -1.96
N LYS A 453 -6.13 -26.05 -2.04
CA LYS A 453 -6.18 -27.26 -2.89
C LYS A 453 -7.58 -27.41 -3.48
N GLY A 454 -7.68 -28.14 -4.59
CA GLY A 454 -8.96 -28.41 -5.24
C GLY A 454 -9.71 -27.10 -5.58
N PRO A 455 -10.99 -26.97 -5.21
CA PRO A 455 -11.80 -25.76 -5.42
C PRO A 455 -11.28 -24.50 -4.72
N GLU A 456 -10.42 -24.63 -3.72
CA GLU A 456 -9.89 -23.47 -2.99
C GLU A 456 -8.68 -22.82 -3.69
N ARG A 457 -8.15 -23.43 -4.75
CA ARG A 457 -7.04 -22.85 -5.51
C ARG A 457 -7.46 -21.52 -6.12
N ASP A 458 -6.47 -20.65 -6.29
CA ASP A 458 -6.64 -19.46 -7.13
C ASP A 458 -6.88 -19.89 -8.58
N MET A 459 -8.08 -19.57 -9.08
CA MET A 459 -8.57 -19.95 -10.41
C MET A 459 -8.10 -18.98 -11.51
N LYS A 460 -7.34 -17.93 -11.15
CA LYS A 460 -6.82 -16.91 -12.08
C LYS A 460 -7.92 -16.15 -12.83
N ASP A 461 -9.01 -15.91 -12.10
CA ASP A 461 -10.19 -15.13 -12.46
C ASP A 461 -10.26 -13.78 -11.73
N GLY A 462 -9.22 -13.41 -10.98
CA GLY A 462 -9.14 -12.18 -10.18
C GLY A 462 -9.60 -12.34 -8.74
N GLN A 463 -10.35 -13.39 -8.42
CA GLN A 463 -10.98 -13.54 -7.11
C GLN A 463 -10.03 -14.05 -6.02
N GLY A 464 -8.86 -14.58 -6.39
CA GLY A 464 -7.87 -15.12 -5.47
C GLY A 464 -8.26 -16.48 -4.86
N ALA A 465 -7.43 -16.98 -3.94
CA ALA A 465 -7.65 -18.30 -3.36
C ALA A 465 -8.79 -18.30 -2.33
N ASN A 466 -9.30 -19.51 -2.06
CA ASN A 466 -10.43 -19.80 -1.16
C ASN A 466 -11.74 -19.09 -1.54
N ASN A 467 -11.96 -18.75 -2.81
CA ASN A 467 -13.22 -18.18 -3.26
C ASN A 467 -14.40 -19.13 -3.02
N ALA A 468 -14.22 -20.42 -3.28
CA ALA A 468 -15.23 -21.45 -3.03
C ALA A 468 -15.66 -21.49 -1.55
N SER A 469 -14.74 -21.34 -0.59
CA SER A 469 -15.09 -21.22 0.83
C SER A 469 -15.85 -19.94 1.14
N ARG A 470 -15.39 -18.78 0.64
CA ARG A 470 -16.05 -17.49 0.89
C ARG A 470 -17.47 -17.47 0.32
N ARG A 471 -17.69 -18.04 -0.87
CA ARG A 471 -19.01 -18.22 -1.47
C ARG A 471 -19.91 -19.08 -0.58
N LYS A 472 -19.44 -20.25 -0.11
CA LYS A 472 -20.22 -21.09 0.82
C LYS A 472 -20.55 -20.37 2.12
N GLN A 473 -19.67 -19.50 2.60
CA GLN A 473 -19.91 -18.68 3.79
C GLN A 473 -21.00 -17.65 3.53
N ALA A 474 -21.00 -16.99 2.36
CA ALA A 474 -22.10 -16.13 1.94
C ALA A 474 -23.43 -16.91 1.80
N GLU A 475 -23.42 -18.10 1.19
CA GLU A 475 -24.59 -18.98 1.06
C GLU A 475 -25.15 -19.37 2.45
N ALA A 476 -24.28 -19.64 3.43
CA ALA A 476 -24.69 -19.94 4.80
C ALA A 476 -25.35 -18.75 5.50
N ILE A 477 -24.84 -17.52 5.29
CA ILE A 477 -25.49 -16.30 5.80
C ILE A 477 -26.83 -16.06 5.12
N ALA A 478 -26.91 -16.18 3.79
CA ALA A 478 -28.16 -16.08 3.05
C ALA A 478 -29.20 -17.09 3.53
N GLY A 479 -28.80 -18.35 3.75
CA GLY A 479 -29.65 -19.40 4.30
C GLY A 479 -30.14 -19.11 5.72
N TYR A 480 -29.28 -18.53 6.58
CA TYR A 480 -29.66 -18.07 7.91
C TYR A 480 -30.73 -16.98 7.86
N VAL A 481 -30.54 -15.95 7.02
CA VAL A 481 -31.51 -14.86 6.85
C VAL A 481 -32.84 -15.40 6.31
N ALA A 482 -32.80 -16.25 5.28
CA ALA A 482 -34.00 -16.86 4.72
C ALA A 482 -34.77 -17.70 5.75
N THR A 483 -34.07 -18.44 6.62
CA THR A 483 -34.68 -19.22 7.70
C THR A 483 -35.36 -18.32 8.73
N LEU A 484 -34.73 -17.21 9.11
CA LEU A 484 -35.33 -16.21 9.99
C LEU A 484 -36.59 -15.62 9.37
N GLN A 485 -36.54 -15.23 8.09
CA GLN A 485 -37.69 -14.66 7.39
C GLN A 485 -38.85 -15.66 7.25
N GLN A 486 -38.56 -16.94 6.99
CA GLN A 486 -39.58 -17.99 6.96
C GLN A 486 -40.26 -18.19 8.32
N THR A 487 -39.51 -18.01 9.42
CA THR A 487 -40.01 -18.26 10.77
C THR A 487 -40.74 -17.05 11.36
N ARG A 488 -40.27 -15.83 11.04
CA ARG A 488 -40.70 -14.58 11.70
C ARG A 488 -41.42 -13.60 10.76
N GLY A 489 -41.39 -13.81 9.45
CA GLY A 489 -41.81 -12.83 8.46
C GLY A 489 -40.71 -11.81 8.17
N ALA A 490 -41.08 -10.57 7.87
CA ALA A 490 -40.15 -9.46 7.72
C ALA A 490 -39.22 -9.34 8.94
N VAL A 491 -37.92 -9.16 8.70
CA VAL A 491 -36.92 -8.98 9.78
C VAL A 491 -36.01 -7.80 9.45
N ASN A 492 -35.71 -6.99 10.46
CA ASN A 492 -34.71 -5.93 10.38
C ASN A 492 -33.34 -6.54 10.69
N LEU A 493 -32.53 -6.85 9.68
CA LEU A 493 -31.26 -7.54 9.88
C LEU A 493 -30.14 -6.91 9.04
N LEU A 494 -29.03 -6.64 9.71
CA LEU A 494 -27.79 -6.14 9.14
C LEU A 494 -26.73 -7.25 9.16
N VAL A 495 -26.19 -7.59 8.01
CA VAL A 495 -25.01 -8.42 7.81
C VAL A 495 -23.83 -7.49 7.58
N LEU A 496 -22.84 -7.51 8.46
CA LEU A 496 -21.64 -6.70 8.29
C LEU A 496 -20.38 -7.49 8.61
N GLY A 497 -19.23 -6.97 8.19
CA GLY A 497 -17.93 -7.50 8.55
C GLY A 497 -16.95 -7.56 7.40
N ASP A 498 -15.78 -8.13 7.68
CA ASP A 498 -14.75 -8.42 6.69
C ASP A 498 -15.13 -9.71 5.93
N LEU A 499 -15.73 -9.55 4.75
CA LEU A 499 -16.14 -10.66 3.91
C LEU A 499 -14.98 -11.20 3.06
N ASN A 500 -13.80 -10.56 3.14
CA ASN A 500 -12.61 -10.92 2.38
C ASN A 500 -12.90 -11.09 0.87
N ALA A 501 -13.82 -10.31 0.32
CA ALA A 501 -14.24 -10.36 -1.08
C ALA A 501 -14.45 -8.94 -1.60
N TYR A 502 -13.93 -8.66 -2.81
CA TYR A 502 -14.14 -7.37 -3.48
C TYR A 502 -15.56 -7.27 -4.05
N SER A 503 -16.02 -6.05 -4.33
CA SER A 503 -17.44 -5.75 -4.56
C SER A 503 -18.12 -6.46 -5.74
N GLN A 504 -17.36 -7.09 -6.64
CA GLN A 504 -17.88 -7.86 -7.78
C GLN A 504 -17.48 -9.34 -7.72
N GLU A 505 -17.14 -9.87 -6.56
CA GLU A 505 -16.75 -11.29 -6.40
C GLU A 505 -17.92 -12.16 -5.95
N ASP A 506 -17.84 -13.47 -6.24
CA ASP A 506 -18.90 -14.45 -5.98
C ASP A 506 -19.58 -14.33 -4.60
N PRO A 507 -18.86 -14.10 -3.47
CA PRO A 507 -19.51 -13.99 -2.16
C PRO A 507 -20.47 -12.79 -2.07
N ILE A 508 -20.17 -11.71 -2.78
CA ILE A 508 -21.00 -10.50 -2.81
C ILE A 508 -22.23 -10.73 -3.69
N ASP A 509 -22.04 -11.31 -4.87
CA ASP A 509 -23.14 -11.64 -5.78
C ASP A 509 -24.11 -12.65 -5.13
N THR A 510 -23.57 -13.57 -4.32
CA THR A 510 -24.38 -14.50 -3.51
C THR A 510 -25.32 -13.78 -2.54
N LEU A 511 -24.85 -12.72 -1.87
CA LEU A 511 -25.67 -11.96 -0.93
C LEU A 511 -26.71 -11.10 -1.67
N ARG A 512 -26.35 -10.51 -2.81
CA ARG A 512 -27.28 -9.78 -3.69
C ARG A 512 -28.38 -10.70 -4.23
N ALA A 513 -28.01 -11.88 -4.74
CA ALA A 513 -28.93 -12.91 -5.22
C ALA A 513 -29.91 -13.40 -4.13
N ALA A 514 -29.51 -13.30 -2.86
CA ALA A 514 -30.37 -13.60 -1.71
C ALA A 514 -31.37 -12.46 -1.37
N GLY A 515 -31.35 -11.36 -2.12
CA GLY A 515 -32.20 -10.19 -1.92
C GLY A 515 -31.70 -9.22 -0.85
N LEU A 516 -30.44 -9.33 -0.41
CA LEU A 516 -29.84 -8.38 0.52
C LEU A 516 -29.37 -7.13 -0.24
N VAL A 517 -29.61 -5.96 0.34
CA VAL A 517 -29.22 -4.67 -0.22
C VAL A 517 -27.81 -4.31 0.22
N ASP A 518 -26.91 -4.08 -0.73
CA ASP A 518 -25.55 -3.58 -0.52
C ASP A 518 -25.58 -2.11 -0.10
N LEU A 519 -25.43 -1.82 1.19
CA LEU A 519 -25.61 -0.47 1.71
C LEU A 519 -24.49 0.47 1.28
N ILE A 520 -23.26 -0.03 1.13
CA ILE A 520 -22.11 0.79 0.74
C ILE A 520 -22.24 1.21 -0.72
N HIS A 521 -22.57 0.27 -1.61
CA HIS A 521 -22.81 0.61 -3.01
C HIS A 521 -24.00 1.57 -3.18
N THR A 522 -25.02 1.47 -2.33
CA THR A 522 -26.24 2.28 -2.44
C THR A 522 -26.10 3.69 -1.83
N HIS A 523 -25.29 3.87 -0.79
CA HIS A 523 -25.28 5.13 0.00
C HIS A 523 -23.93 5.85 0.12
N ALA A 524 -22.78 5.22 -0.13
CA ALA A 524 -21.46 5.82 0.19
C ALA A 524 -21.14 7.14 -0.53
N GLY A 525 -21.89 7.50 -1.57
CA GLY A 525 -21.66 8.74 -2.34
C GLY A 525 -20.35 8.74 -3.14
N GLU A 526 -19.52 7.72 -2.97
CA GLU A 526 -18.26 7.49 -3.67
C GLU A 526 -18.47 6.58 -4.88
N GLN A 527 -17.76 6.86 -5.97
CA GLN A 527 -17.85 6.03 -7.18
C GLN A 527 -17.22 4.65 -7.01
N SER A 528 -16.23 4.51 -6.12
CA SER A 528 -15.48 3.27 -5.90
C SER A 528 -15.01 3.21 -4.44
N PRO A 529 -15.93 2.94 -3.50
CA PRO A 529 -15.61 2.85 -2.08
C PRO A 529 -14.60 1.72 -1.84
N TYR A 530 -13.73 1.88 -0.84
CA TYR A 530 -12.73 0.88 -0.50
C TYR A 530 -12.47 0.85 1.01
N SER A 531 -12.18 -0.33 1.55
CA SER A 531 -11.84 -0.47 2.97
C SER A 531 -10.41 -0.96 3.20
N TYR A 532 -9.74 -1.41 2.14
CA TYR A 532 -8.43 -2.05 2.21
C TYR A 532 -7.58 -1.73 0.98
N VAL A 533 -6.25 -1.74 1.15
CA VAL A 533 -5.30 -1.57 0.04
C VAL A 533 -4.29 -2.71 0.06
N TYR A 534 -4.17 -3.43 -1.06
CA TYR A 534 -3.26 -4.56 -1.22
C TYR A 534 -2.31 -4.35 -2.40
N TYR A 535 -1.00 -4.30 -2.13
CA TYR A 535 0.03 -4.01 -3.14
C TYR A 535 -0.32 -2.80 -4.03
N GLY A 536 -0.69 -1.72 -3.36
CA GLY A 536 -1.07 -0.45 -3.96
C GLY A 536 -2.42 -0.40 -4.69
N ARG A 537 -3.23 -1.46 -4.61
CA ARG A 537 -4.57 -1.50 -5.22
C ARG A 537 -5.65 -1.42 -4.14
N ALA A 538 -6.54 -0.44 -4.25
CA ALA A 538 -7.66 -0.26 -3.34
C ALA A 538 -8.83 -1.20 -3.69
N GLY A 539 -9.60 -1.59 -2.68
CA GLY A 539 -10.86 -2.31 -2.85
C GLY A 539 -11.62 -2.47 -1.54
N CYS A 540 -12.88 -2.86 -1.63
CA CYS A 540 -13.76 -3.03 -0.49
C CYS A 540 -13.74 -4.49 -0.01
N LEU A 541 -13.25 -4.76 1.20
CA LEU A 541 -13.35 -6.08 1.85
C LEU A 541 -14.36 -6.10 3.00
N ASP A 542 -14.65 -4.93 3.56
CA ASP A 542 -15.56 -4.73 4.68
C ASP A 542 -16.89 -4.22 4.13
N HIS A 543 -17.94 -5.00 4.32
CA HIS A 543 -19.24 -4.74 3.71
C HIS A 543 -20.34 -4.58 4.75
N ALA A 544 -21.44 -3.96 4.33
CA ALA A 544 -22.69 -3.91 5.06
C ALA A 544 -23.86 -4.20 4.12
N PHE A 545 -24.57 -5.29 4.39
CA PHE A 545 -25.75 -5.75 3.67
C PHE A 545 -26.96 -5.75 4.59
N ALA A 546 -28.10 -5.28 4.13
CA ALA A 546 -29.33 -5.29 4.92
C ALA A 546 -30.43 -6.08 4.24
N THR A 547 -31.34 -6.65 5.04
CA THR A 547 -32.65 -7.06 4.52
C THR A 547 -33.38 -5.85 3.95
N PRO A 548 -34.27 -6.02 2.95
CA PRO A 548 -34.99 -4.90 2.35
C PRO A 548 -35.73 -4.01 3.37
N GLU A 549 -36.24 -4.60 4.44
CA GLU A 549 -36.93 -3.88 5.50
C GLU A 549 -36.01 -2.94 6.27
N LEU A 550 -34.81 -3.40 6.65
CA LEU A 550 -33.84 -2.55 7.32
C LEU A 550 -33.21 -1.53 6.35
N ALA A 551 -32.96 -1.92 5.10
CA ALA A 551 -32.41 -1.02 4.09
C ALA A 551 -33.31 0.20 3.85
N ALA A 552 -34.64 0.02 3.94
CA ALA A 552 -35.59 1.13 3.85
C ALA A 552 -35.52 2.13 5.02
N MET A 553 -34.85 1.75 6.11
CA MET A 553 -34.61 2.57 7.31
C MET A 553 -33.19 3.17 7.34
N VAL A 554 -32.36 2.95 6.31
CA VAL A 554 -30.99 3.47 6.28
C VAL A 554 -30.98 4.91 5.78
N SER A 555 -30.48 5.83 6.61
CA SER A 555 -30.31 7.24 6.26
C SER A 555 -29.03 7.47 5.43
N GLY A 556 -28.01 6.64 5.66
CA GLY A 556 -26.73 6.70 4.97
C GLY A 556 -25.80 5.56 5.39
N ALA A 557 -24.82 5.26 4.55
CA ALA A 557 -23.73 4.35 4.88
C ALA A 557 -22.45 4.85 4.22
N ALA A 558 -21.31 4.70 4.87
CA ALA A 558 -20.04 5.21 4.37
C ALA A 558 -18.85 4.41 4.93
N ILE A 559 -17.69 4.55 4.31
CA ILE A 559 -16.42 4.05 4.83
C ILE A 559 -15.63 5.23 5.37
N TRP A 560 -15.12 5.14 6.60
CA TRP A 560 -14.28 6.20 7.15
C TRP A 560 -12.80 5.91 6.91
N HIS A 561 -12.21 6.57 5.91
CA HIS A 561 -10.83 6.30 5.45
C HIS A 561 -9.70 6.75 6.39
N ILE A 562 -9.66 6.22 7.61
CA ILE A 562 -8.64 6.54 8.62
C ILE A 562 -7.42 5.60 8.58
N ASN A 563 -7.48 4.47 7.88
CA ASN A 563 -6.53 3.37 8.02
C ASN A 563 -5.86 2.95 6.71
N SER A 564 -6.65 2.51 5.72
CA SER A 564 -6.12 1.80 4.54
C SER A 564 -5.23 2.67 3.66
N SER A 565 -5.47 3.99 3.67
CA SER A 565 -4.70 4.99 2.92
C SER A 565 -3.55 5.62 3.71
N GLU A 566 -3.43 5.33 5.01
CA GLU A 566 -2.29 5.83 5.80
C GLU A 566 -1.05 4.94 5.60
N PRO A 567 0.16 5.53 5.60
CA PRO A 567 1.38 4.76 5.58
C PRO A 567 1.48 3.74 6.71
N ARG A 568 1.97 2.55 6.39
CA ARG A 568 2.07 1.43 7.35
C ARG A 568 2.87 1.80 8.59
N PHE A 569 3.96 2.56 8.46
CA PHE A 569 4.80 2.95 9.60
C PHE A 569 4.08 3.85 10.62
N LEU A 570 2.88 4.37 10.34
CA LEU A 570 2.07 5.07 11.34
C LEU A 570 1.30 4.13 12.28
N ASP A 571 1.40 2.82 12.05
CA ASP A 571 0.80 1.81 12.90
C ASP A 571 1.47 1.73 14.30
N TYR A 572 1.09 0.70 15.05
CA TYR A 572 1.58 0.49 16.41
C TYR A 572 2.94 -0.22 16.48
N ASN A 573 3.42 -0.84 15.40
CA ASN A 573 4.65 -1.66 15.41
C ASN A 573 5.89 -0.78 15.63
N LEU A 574 6.94 -1.33 16.22
CA LEU A 574 8.23 -0.64 16.39
C LEU A 574 9.19 -0.92 15.23
N GLU A 575 9.01 -2.02 14.52
CA GLU A 575 9.84 -2.43 13.40
C GLU A 575 9.66 -1.48 12.22
N PHE A 576 10.77 -0.99 11.66
CA PHE A 576 10.77 -0.06 10.53
C PHE A 576 9.90 1.18 10.75
N ASN A 577 9.71 1.57 12.02
CA ASN A 577 8.89 2.68 12.45
C ASN A 577 9.74 3.74 13.17
N PRO A 578 10.19 4.80 12.48
CA PRO A 578 10.95 5.84 13.12
C PRO A 578 10.12 6.52 14.24
N LYS A 579 10.70 6.57 15.44
CA LYS A 579 10.05 7.06 16.68
C LYS A 579 9.24 8.37 16.53
N PRO A 580 9.67 9.38 15.74
CA PRO A 580 8.92 10.64 15.64
C PRO A 580 7.51 10.53 15.04
N PHE A 581 7.19 9.44 14.33
CA PHE A 581 5.96 9.37 13.53
C PHE A 581 4.76 8.75 14.25
N TYR A 582 4.98 7.99 15.33
CA TYR A 582 3.88 7.41 16.09
C TYR A 582 3.02 8.48 16.78
N ARG A 583 1.69 8.31 16.71
CA ARG A 583 0.71 9.15 17.39
C ARG A 583 -0.42 8.30 17.95
N GLN A 584 -0.88 8.65 19.14
CA GLN A 584 -2.09 8.10 19.79
C GLN A 584 -3.36 8.75 19.23
N ASP A 585 -3.49 8.73 17.91
CA ASP A 585 -4.64 9.24 17.15
C ASP A 585 -5.35 8.07 16.42
N PRO A 586 -6.56 8.26 15.85
CA PRO A 586 -7.30 7.14 15.27
C PRO A 586 -6.72 6.64 13.93
N PHE A 587 -5.82 7.39 13.31
CA PHE A 587 -5.34 7.12 11.95
C PHE A 587 -4.33 5.97 11.94
N ARG A 588 -4.49 4.99 11.04
CA ARG A 588 -3.67 3.76 11.02
C ARG A 588 -3.75 2.98 12.34
N SER A 589 -4.91 2.96 12.99
CA SER A 589 -5.17 2.05 14.11
C SER A 589 -5.40 0.61 13.64
N SER A 590 -5.72 0.44 12.35
CA SER A 590 -5.89 -0.83 11.65
C SER A 590 -5.34 -0.71 10.23
N ASP A 591 -5.32 -1.80 9.48
CA ASP A 591 -5.14 -1.85 8.03
C ASP A 591 -6.46 -1.78 7.24
N HIS A 592 -7.59 -1.94 7.93
CA HIS A 592 -8.94 -1.80 7.38
C HIS A 592 -9.61 -0.50 7.84
N ASP A 593 -10.34 0.16 6.94
CA ASP A 593 -11.21 1.29 7.28
C ASP A 593 -12.55 0.79 7.87
N PRO A 594 -13.08 1.42 8.94
CA PRO A 594 -14.38 1.06 9.47
C PRO A 594 -15.52 1.45 8.52
N VAL A 595 -16.54 0.60 8.45
CA VAL A 595 -17.81 0.85 7.76
C VAL A 595 -18.82 1.39 8.76
N LEU A 596 -19.59 2.41 8.40
CA LEU A 596 -20.65 3.01 9.20
C LEU A 596 -21.99 2.95 8.47
N VAL A 597 -23.07 2.72 9.21
CA VAL A 597 -24.45 2.71 8.73
C VAL A 597 -25.30 3.50 9.71
N GLY A 598 -25.95 4.56 9.22
CA GLY A 598 -26.97 5.33 9.94
C GLY A 598 -28.34 4.70 9.72
N ILE A 599 -29.07 4.46 10.81
CA ILE A 599 -30.39 3.83 10.81
C ILE A 599 -31.40 4.76 11.50
N ASP A 600 -32.49 5.04 10.81
CA ASP A 600 -33.67 5.73 11.30
C ASP A 600 -34.76 4.69 11.62
N LEU A 601 -34.93 4.38 12.90
CA LEU A 601 -35.84 3.31 13.32
C LEU A 601 -37.28 3.81 13.56
N ARG A 602 -37.57 5.10 13.32
CA ARG A 602 -38.82 5.75 13.75
C ARG A 602 -39.76 6.19 12.63
#